data_AF-A0A4R5A017-F1
#
_entry.id   AF-A0A4R5A017-F1
#
_cell.length_a   1.000
_cell.length_b   1.000
_cell.length_c   1.000
_cell.angle_alpha   90.00
_cell.angle_beta   90.00
_cell.angle_gamma   90.00
#
_symmetry.space_group_name_H-M   'P 1'
#
loop_
_entity.id
_entity.type
_entity.pdbx_description
1 polymer ?
#
loop_
_entity_poly.entity_id
_entity_poly.type
_entity_poly.pdbx_seq_one_letter_code
_entity_poly.pdbx_strand_id
1 'polypeptide(L)'
;MIAADYLDLLASALATEGWTARPRYDRAPELLYVLSPSLPAVGESVRVKAGVGGVPWFIDSTGNPLAPCHDLPGAVAQIGARLAPLAFAAAARRAASAEQDAPARGLIGRLRASLGRA
;
A
#
# COMPACT_ATOMS: atom_id res chain seq x y z
N MET A 1 22.23 -16.99 1.06
CA MET A 1 21.09 -16.11 1.38
C MET A 1 19.84 -16.83 0.93
N ILE A 2 18.88 -17.04 1.83
CA ILE A 2 17.61 -17.70 1.56
C ILE A 2 16.52 -16.65 1.25
N ALA A 3 15.34 -17.08 0.82
CA ALA A 3 14.23 -16.18 0.47
C ALA A 3 13.89 -15.20 1.60
N ALA A 4 13.81 -15.69 2.85
CA ALA A 4 13.52 -14.87 4.02
C ALA A 4 14.52 -13.72 4.21
N ASP A 5 15.82 -13.96 4.05
CA ASP A 5 16.86 -12.93 4.19
C ASP A 5 16.63 -11.76 3.21
N TYR A 6 16.29 -12.07 1.95
CA TYR A 6 15.99 -11.05 0.94
C TYR A 6 14.70 -10.29 1.27
N LEU A 7 13.68 -10.97 1.81
CA LEU A 7 12.44 -10.34 2.24
C LEU A 7 12.66 -9.43 3.45
N ASP A 8 13.56 -9.77 4.37
CA ASP A 8 13.91 -8.92 5.51
C ASP A 8 14.70 -7.66 5.09
N LEU A 9 15.57 -7.78 4.08
CA LEU A 9 16.22 -6.62 3.46
C LEU A 9 15.20 -5.70 2.80
N LEU A 10 14.23 -6.26 2.08
CA LEU A 10 13.14 -5.47 1.49
C LEU A 10 12.25 -4.84 2.56
N ALA A 11 11.91 -5.57 3.62
CA ALA A 11 11.12 -5.05 4.74
C ALA A 11 11.81 -3.86 5.41
N SER A 12 13.13 -3.94 5.60
CA SER A 12 13.94 -2.85 6.14
C SER A 12 13.92 -1.62 5.22
N ALA A 13 14.10 -1.82 3.91
CA ALA A 13 14.06 -0.74 2.92
C ALA A 13 12.66 -0.09 2.80
N LEU A 14 11.60 -0.87 2.97
CA LEU A 14 10.23 -0.34 3.01
C LEU A 14 9.96 0.46 4.29
N ALA A 15 10.47 -0.02 5.43
CA ALA A 15 10.32 0.66 6.71
C ALA A 15 10.99 2.04 6.72
N THR A 16 12.13 2.21 6.04
CA THR A 16 12.78 3.53 5.89
C THR A 16 11.93 4.54 5.12
N GLU A 17 11.05 4.07 4.24
CA GLU A 17 10.06 4.89 3.51
C GLU A 17 8.74 5.03 4.28
N GLY A 18 8.67 4.56 5.53
CA GLY A 18 7.49 4.61 6.39
C GLY A 18 6.43 3.54 6.12
N TRP A 19 6.71 2.57 5.24
CA TRP A 19 5.78 1.49 4.92
C TRP A 19 5.73 0.47 6.05
N THR A 20 4.58 -0.22 6.16
CA THR A 20 4.46 -1.36 7.09
C THR A 20 4.69 -2.65 6.32
N ALA A 21 5.63 -3.48 6.80
CA ALA A 21 5.88 -4.81 6.25
C ALA A 21 5.51 -5.87 7.30
N ARG A 22 4.85 -6.94 6.85
CA ARG A 22 4.37 -8.05 7.68
C ARG A 22 4.89 -9.38 7.12
N PRO A 23 5.96 -9.93 7.69
CA PRO A 23 6.47 -11.24 7.33
C PRO A 23 5.42 -12.34 7.50
N ARG A 24 5.42 -13.31 6.58
CA ARG A 24 4.65 -14.56 6.63
C ARG A 24 5.55 -15.70 6.18
N TYR A 25 6.49 -16.04 7.07
CA TYR A 25 7.51 -17.06 6.81
C TYR A 25 7.15 -18.43 7.42
N ASP A 26 6.00 -18.52 8.09
CA ASP A 26 5.46 -19.76 8.67
C ASP A 26 4.97 -20.75 7.60
N ARG A 27 4.92 -20.33 6.32
CA ARG A 27 4.43 -21.12 5.19
C ARG A 27 5.34 -20.94 3.98
N ALA A 28 5.41 -21.99 3.16
CA ALA A 28 6.09 -21.94 1.86
C ALA A 28 5.09 -21.65 0.73
N PRO A 29 5.42 -20.79 -0.25
CA PRO A 29 6.63 -19.94 -0.26
C PRO A 29 6.56 -18.84 0.79
N GLU A 30 7.72 -18.39 1.30
CA GLU A 30 7.80 -17.26 2.21
C GLU A 30 7.27 -15.99 1.53
N LEU A 31 6.44 -15.24 2.25
CA LEU A 31 5.82 -14.01 1.76
C LEU A 31 6.11 -12.82 2.68
N LEU A 32 6.18 -11.63 2.10
CA LEU A 32 6.16 -10.36 2.78
C LEU A 32 4.91 -9.58 2.35
N TYR A 33 4.00 -9.29 3.29
CA TYR A 33 2.84 -8.45 3.00
C TYR A 33 3.16 -6.98 3.32
N VAL A 34 3.02 -6.09 2.34
CA VAL A 34 3.46 -4.69 2.42
C VAL A 34 2.27 -3.75 2.30
N LEU A 35 2.19 -2.76 3.18
CA LEU A 35 1.12 -1.76 3.24
C LEU A 35 1.71 -0.37 3.04
N SER A 36 1.13 0.36 2.08
CA SER A 36 1.46 1.78 1.89
C SER A 36 0.87 2.61 3.04
N PRO A 37 1.56 3.65 3.54
CA PRO A 37 1.01 4.58 4.53
C PRO A 37 -0.30 5.24 4.09
N SER A 38 -0.45 5.43 2.78
CA SER A 38 -1.66 6.01 2.17
C SER A 38 -2.84 5.04 2.08
N LEU A 39 -2.58 3.74 2.22
CA LEU A 39 -3.53 2.63 2.09
C LEU A 39 -3.34 1.60 3.22
N PRO A 40 -3.68 1.93 4.48
CA PRO A 40 -3.40 1.06 5.62
C PRO A 40 -4.17 -0.28 5.59
N ALA A 41 -5.19 -0.41 4.73
CA ALA A 41 -6.02 -1.61 4.58
C ALA A 41 -5.69 -2.44 3.33
N VAL A 42 -5.01 -1.87 2.33
CA VAL A 42 -4.76 -2.53 1.03
C VAL A 42 -3.27 -2.54 0.74
N GLY A 43 -2.73 -3.72 0.45
CA GLY A 43 -1.31 -3.95 0.30
C GLY A 43 -0.96 -4.89 -0.86
N GLU A 44 0.31 -5.23 -0.94
CA GLU A 44 0.88 -6.17 -1.91
C GLU A 44 1.55 -7.33 -1.17
N SER A 45 1.54 -8.53 -1.76
CA SER A 45 2.31 -9.67 -1.25
C SER A 45 3.53 -9.88 -2.16
N VAL A 46 4.72 -9.87 -1.57
CA VAL A 46 5.98 -10.08 -2.28
C VAL A 46 6.58 -11.42 -1.86
N ARG A 47 7.13 -12.15 -2.83
CA ARG A 47 7.87 -13.40 -2.62
C ARG A 47 9.19 -13.37 -3.39
N VAL A 48 10.08 -14.31 -3.09
CA VAL A 48 11.33 -14.49 -3.84
C VAL A 48 11.22 -15.71 -4.74
N LYS A 49 11.69 -15.58 -5.98
CA LYS A 49 11.84 -16.71 -6.93
C LYS A 49 13.16 -16.59 -7.68
N ALA A 50 13.75 -17.72 -8.05
CA ALA A 50 14.84 -17.72 -9.01
C ALA A 50 14.35 -17.25 -10.39
N GLY A 51 15.02 -16.24 -10.93
CA GLY A 51 14.88 -15.76 -12.31
C GLY A 51 15.83 -16.47 -13.28
N VAL A 52 15.95 -15.93 -14.49
CA VAL A 52 16.88 -16.45 -15.51
C VAL A 52 18.32 -16.39 -14.98
N GLY A 53 19.06 -17.49 -15.16
CA GLY A 53 20.45 -17.60 -14.67
C GLY A 53 20.56 -17.79 -13.15
N GLY A 54 19.46 -18.07 -12.45
CA GLY A 54 19.48 -18.31 -10.99
C GLY A 54 19.54 -17.05 -10.13
N VAL A 55 19.53 -15.85 -10.74
CA VAL A 55 19.46 -14.59 -10.01
C VAL A 55 18.15 -14.54 -9.23
N PRO A 56 18.13 -14.24 -7.93
CA PRO A 56 16.89 -14.12 -7.16
C PRO A 56 16.16 -12.82 -7.50
N TRP A 57 14.84 -12.90 -7.63
CA TRP A 57 13.94 -11.78 -7.93
C TRP A 57 12.83 -11.65 -6.90
N PHE A 58 12.45 -10.41 -6.61
CA PHE A 58 11.19 -10.10 -5.96
C PHE A 58 10.06 -10.24 -6.97
N ILE A 59 9.03 -11.00 -6.58
CA ILE A 59 7.85 -11.31 -7.39
C ILE A 59 6.62 -10.87 -6.63
N ASP A 60 5.69 -10.21 -7.31
CA ASP A 60 4.42 -9.78 -6.71
C ASP A 60 3.38 -10.93 -6.56
N SER A 61 2.23 -10.59 -5.99
CA SER A 61 1.10 -11.52 -5.82
C SER A 61 0.58 -12.10 -7.14
N THR A 62 0.69 -11.37 -8.25
CA THR A 62 0.28 -11.79 -9.59
C THR A 62 1.31 -12.70 -10.28
N GLY A 63 2.52 -12.82 -9.73
CA GLY A 63 3.61 -13.60 -10.30
C GLY A 63 4.52 -12.82 -11.25
N ASN A 64 4.36 -11.50 -11.38
CA ASN A 64 5.23 -10.70 -12.24
C ASN A 64 6.51 -10.26 -11.48
N PRO A 65 7.65 -10.18 -12.19
CA PRO A 65 8.89 -9.69 -11.58
C PRO A 65 8.80 -8.20 -11.25
N LEU A 66 9.28 -7.83 -10.06
CA LEU A 66 9.41 -6.44 -9.63
C LEU A 66 10.83 -5.93 -9.91
N ALA A 67 11.82 -6.54 -9.26
CA ALA A 67 13.24 -6.23 -9.43
C ALA A 67 14.11 -7.41 -8.96
N PRO A 68 15.38 -7.51 -9.41
CA PRO A 68 16.35 -8.42 -8.81
C PRO A 68 16.51 -8.13 -7.32
N CYS A 69 16.78 -9.15 -6.49
CA CYS A 69 16.84 -8.95 -5.04
C CYS A 69 18.01 -8.07 -4.56
N HIS A 70 19.00 -7.80 -5.41
CA HIS A 70 20.07 -6.85 -5.12
C HIS A 70 19.68 -5.38 -5.40
N ASP A 71 18.54 -5.14 -6.06
CA ASP A 71 18.02 -3.81 -6.37
C ASP A 71 16.82 -3.47 -5.48
N LEU A 72 17.11 -3.20 -4.20
CA LEU A 72 16.08 -2.80 -3.23
C LEU A 72 15.37 -1.48 -3.61
N PRO A 73 16.06 -0.41 -4.06
CA PRO A 73 15.39 0.81 -4.48
C PRO A 73 14.43 0.58 -5.65
N GLY A 74 14.84 -0.20 -6.65
CA GLY A 74 13.97 -0.58 -7.77
C GLY A 74 12.75 -1.39 -7.30
N ALA A 75 12.93 -2.33 -6.37
CA ALA A 75 11.83 -3.10 -5.79
C ALA A 75 10.80 -2.20 -5.08
N VAL A 76 11.27 -1.28 -4.23
CA VAL A 76 10.40 -0.32 -3.51
C VAL A 76 9.64 0.57 -4.49
N ALA A 77 10.32 1.10 -5.52
CA ALA A 77 9.69 1.93 -6.54
C ALA A 77 8.59 1.17 -7.32
N GLN A 78 8.85 -0.08 -7.70
CA GLN A 78 7.88 -0.92 -8.41
C GLN A 78 6.67 -1.26 -7.54
N ILE A 79 6.86 -1.57 -6.27
CA ILE A 79 5.76 -1.77 -5.31
C ILE A 79 4.92 -0.48 -5.19
N GLY A 80 5.58 0.67 -5.07
CA GLY A 80 4.97 2.00 -5.05
C GLY A 80 4.09 2.26 -6.28
N ALA A 81 4.65 2.05 -7.48
CA ALA A 81 3.95 2.27 -8.74
C ALA A 81 2.68 1.41 -8.86
N ARG A 82 2.70 0.19 -8.34
CA ARG A 82 1.52 -0.70 -8.38
C ARG A 82 0.41 -0.30 -7.43
N LEU A 83 0.75 0.21 -6.25
CA LEU A 83 -0.23 0.66 -5.28
C LEU A 83 -0.72 2.08 -5.55
N ALA A 84 0.00 2.88 -6.36
CA ALA A 84 -0.33 4.26 -6.64
C ALA A 84 -1.77 4.47 -7.16
N PRO A 85 -2.29 3.70 -8.15
CA PRO A 85 -3.67 3.88 -8.62
C PRO A 85 -4.72 3.72 -7.51
N LEU A 86 -4.50 2.75 -6.61
CA LEU A 86 -5.38 2.51 -5.47
C LEU A 86 -5.27 3.65 -4.45
N ALA A 87 -4.07 4.19 -4.23
CA ALA A 87 -3.82 5.30 -3.32
C ALA A 87 -4.52 6.58 -3.80
N PHE A 88 -4.44 6.86 -5.11
CA PHE A 88 -5.17 7.98 -5.72
C PHE A 88 -6.69 7.81 -5.60
N ALA A 89 -7.23 6.63 -5.89
CA ALA A 89 -8.66 6.36 -5.76
C ALA A 89 -9.15 6.52 -4.30
N ALA A 90 -8.37 6.03 -3.33
CA ALA A 90 -8.68 6.18 -1.91
C ALA A 90 -8.61 7.64 -1.45
N ALA A 91 -7.64 8.42 -1.94
CA ALA A 91 -7.55 9.85 -1.66
C ALA A 91 -8.74 10.63 -2.24
N ALA A 92 -9.10 10.38 -3.50
CA ALA A 92 -10.24 11.02 -4.16
C ALA A 92 -11.56 10.73 -3.44
N ARG A 93 -11.78 9.48 -3.00
CA ARG A 93 -12.98 9.10 -2.25
C ARG A 93 -13.07 9.77 -0.88
N ARG A 94 -11.93 9.94 -0.20
CA ARG A 94 -11.88 10.69 1.07
C ARG A 94 -12.23 12.16 0.87
N ALA A 95 -11.69 12.79 -0.17
CA ALA A 95 -12.02 14.19 -0.50
C ALA A 95 -13.52 14.38 -0.79
N ALA A 96 -14.10 13.52 -1.64
CA ALA A 96 -15.53 13.57 -1.95
C ALA A 96 -16.43 13.36 -0.71
N SER A 97 -16.01 12.48 0.22
CA SER A 97 -16.76 12.25 1.46
C SER A 97 -16.68 13.45 2.41
N ALA A 98 -15.53 14.12 2.47
CA ALA A 98 -15.36 15.34 3.27
C ALA A 98 -16.22 16.50 2.73
N GLU A 99 -16.32 16.63 1.41
CA GLU A 99 -17.22 17.61 0.76
C GLU A 99 -18.70 17.31 1.05
N GLN A 100 -19.10 16.03 1.07
CA GLN A 100 -20.46 15.63 1.41
C GLN A 100 -20.82 15.90 2.89
N ASP A 101 -19.86 15.81 3.81
CA ASP A 101 -20.08 16.14 5.23
C ASP A 101 -20.11 17.67 5.49
N ALA A 102 -19.63 18.49 4.54
CA ALA A 102 -19.32 19.90 4.78
C ALA A 102 -20.49 20.93 4.72
N PRO A 103 -21.76 20.64 4.31
CA PRO A 103 -22.84 21.57 4.67
C PRO A 103 -24.23 20.97 4.96
N ALA A 104 -24.38 19.69 5.33
CA ALA A 104 -25.67 19.21 5.84
C ALA A 104 -26.03 19.83 7.21
N ARG A 105 -25.03 20.13 8.04
CA ARG A 105 -25.23 20.79 9.36
C ARG A 105 -25.56 22.29 9.23
N GLY A 106 -25.07 22.96 8.20
CA GLY A 106 -25.30 24.40 7.99
C GLY A 106 -26.70 24.73 7.49
N LEU A 107 -27.27 23.88 6.63
CA LEU A 107 -28.57 24.14 6.02
C LEU A 107 -29.72 23.92 7.02
N ILE A 108 -29.66 22.86 7.84
CA ILE A 108 -30.69 22.58 8.86
C ILE A 108 -30.66 23.65 9.98
N GLY A 109 -29.47 24.13 10.36
CA GLY A 109 -29.34 25.23 11.32
C GLY A 109 -29.93 26.55 10.81
N ARG A 110 -29.76 26.85 9.52
CA ARG A 110 -30.32 28.06 8.88
C ARG A 110 -31.83 27.98 8.71
N LEU A 111 -32.37 26.81 8.35
CA LEU A 111 -33.82 26.59 8.25
C LEU A 111 -34.53 26.69 9.61
N ARG A 112 -33.90 26.23 10.70
CA ARG A 112 -34.44 26.44 12.06
C ARG A 112 -34.40 27.89 12.50
N ALA A 113 -33.35 28.64 12.13
CA ALA A 113 -33.25 30.07 12.45
C ALA A 113 -34.28 30.93 11.67
N SER A 114 -34.67 30.52 10.46
CA SER A 114 -35.67 31.25 9.66
C SER A 114 -37.12 30.95 10.02
N LEU A 115 -37.41 29.79 10.64
CA LEU A 115 -38.77 29.39 11.02
C LEU A 115 -39.16 29.75 12.46
N GLY A 116 -38.23 30.31 13.25
CA GLY A 116 -38.45 30.70 14.66
C GLY A 116 -38.83 32.17 14.89
N ARG A 117 -39.09 32.96 13.83
CA ARG A 117 -39.62 34.33 13.94
C ARG A 117 -40.96 34.41 13.21
N ALA A 118 -42.04 34.08 13.90
CA ALA A 118 -43.41 34.45 13.58
C ALA A 118 -44.15 34.75 14.88
#